data_AF-A0A4R6RH02-F1
#
_entry.id   AF-A0A4R6RH02-F1
#
_cell.length_a   1.000
_cell.length_b   1.000
_cell.length_c   1.000
_cell.angle_alpha   90.00
_cell.angle_beta   90.00
_cell.angle_gamma   90.00
#
_symmetry.space_group_name_H-M   'P 1'
#
loop_
_entity.id
_entity.type
_entity.pdbx_description
1 polymer ?
#
loop_
_entity_poly.entity_id
_entity_poly.type
_entity_poly.pdbx_seq_one_letter_code
_entity_poly.pdbx_strand_id
1 'polypeptide(L)'
;MGAEARVRNVTLREDLAQRLDAVLEPSGRSTAAAIEEAIELYVRDREHELALIDEAIASLAEGKAHSAESIFAWMDSWGTADELPPPEPDVDLDGR
;
A
#
# COMPACT_ATOMS: atom_id res chain seq x y z
N MET A 1 16.91 18.46 -12.88
CA MET A 1 17.76 17.46 -13.56
C MET A 1 18.06 16.40 -12.52
N GLY A 2 17.24 15.34 -12.46
CA GLY A 2 17.44 14.25 -11.50
C GLY A 2 18.75 13.55 -11.80
N ALA A 3 19.51 13.21 -10.76
CA ALA A 3 20.75 12.47 -10.90
C ALA A 3 20.45 11.09 -11.49
N GLU A 4 21.07 10.75 -12.62
CA GLU A 4 20.98 9.42 -13.22
C GLU A 4 21.76 8.45 -12.32
N ALA A 5 21.04 7.67 -11.52
CA ALA A 5 21.63 6.63 -10.68
C ALA A 5 21.65 5.31 -11.47
N ARG A 6 22.84 4.75 -11.72
CA ARG A 6 22.92 3.40 -12.31
C ARG A 6 22.53 2.36 -11.27
N VAL A 7 21.39 1.72 -11.49
CA VAL A 7 20.93 0.57 -10.72
C VAL A 7 21.88 -0.62 -10.95
N ARG A 8 22.10 -1.42 -9.90
CA ARG A 8 22.89 -2.67 -9.96
C ARG A 8 22.31 -3.61 -11.03
N ASN A 9 23.14 -4.48 -11.61
CA ASN A 9 22.64 -5.52 -12.53
C ASN A 9 21.48 -6.31 -11.89
N VAL A 10 20.31 -6.25 -12.52
CA VAL A 10 19.13 -7.01 -12.11
C VAL A 10 19.17 -8.35 -12.85
N THR A 11 19.19 -9.44 -12.11
CA THR A 11 19.05 -10.80 -12.68
C THR A 11 17.60 -11.23 -12.57
N LEU A 12 16.96 -11.47 -13.70
CA LEU A 12 15.62 -12.03 -13.76
C LEU A 12 15.69 -13.54 -13.94
N ARG A 13 14.67 -14.24 -13.44
CA ARG A 13 14.47 -15.64 -13.83
C ARG A 13 14.19 -15.71 -15.32
N GLU A 14 14.66 -16.76 -15.97
CA GLU A 14 14.54 -16.93 -17.43
C GLU A 14 13.08 -16.86 -17.90
N ASP A 15 12.16 -17.51 -17.18
CA ASP A 15 10.72 -17.50 -17.50
C ASP A 15 10.13 -16.08 -17.46
N LEU A 16 10.57 -15.27 -16.51
CA LEU A 16 10.09 -13.90 -16.34
C LEU A 16 10.66 -12.98 -17.42
N ALA A 17 11.94 -13.14 -17.77
CA ALA A 17 12.56 -12.37 -18.84
C ALA A 17 11.86 -12.63 -20.19
N GLN A 18 11.64 -13.91 -20.54
CA GLN A 18 10.93 -14.29 -21.77
C GLN A 18 9.51 -13.71 -21.83
N ARG A 19 8.77 -13.77 -20.70
CA ARG A 19 7.43 -13.19 -20.60
C ARG A 19 7.43 -11.67 -20.72
N LEU A 20 8.41 -11.01 -20.11
CA LEU A 20 8.56 -9.56 -20.20
C LEU A 20 8.83 -9.14 -21.65
N ASP A 21 9.77 -9.80 -22.34
CA ASP A 21 10.09 -9.51 -23.73
C ASP A 21 8.87 -9.71 -24.63
N ALA A 22 8.12 -10.81 -24.47
CA ALA A 22 6.90 -11.07 -25.24
C ALA A 22 5.80 -10.02 -25.04
N VAL A 23 5.71 -9.41 -23.86
CA VAL A 23 4.75 -8.32 -23.57
C VAL A 23 5.20 -7.00 -24.19
N LEU A 24 6.50 -6.74 -24.24
CA LEU A 24 7.05 -5.47 -24.73
C LEU A 24 7.21 -5.45 -26.25
N GLU A 25 7.45 -6.59 -26.89
CA GLU A 25 7.74 -6.73 -28.32
C GLU A 25 6.71 -6.03 -29.24
N PRO A 26 5.38 -6.19 -29.03
CA PRO A 26 4.39 -5.52 -29.89
C PRO A 26 4.41 -3.99 -29.78
N SER A 27 4.90 -3.47 -28.66
CA SER A 27 4.91 -2.03 -28.35
C SER A 27 6.26 -1.35 -28.66
N GLY A 28 7.31 -2.13 -28.93
CA GLY A 28 8.68 -1.64 -29.11
C GLY A 28 9.27 -0.95 -27.87
N ARG A 29 8.66 -1.14 -26.68
CA ARG A 29 9.12 -0.54 -25.43
C ARG A 29 10.42 -1.18 -24.96
N SER A 30 11.30 -0.39 -24.35
CA SER A 30 12.56 -0.91 -23.82
C SER A 30 12.33 -1.67 -22.51
N THR A 31 13.01 -2.81 -22.36
CA THR A 31 13.00 -3.61 -21.12
C THR A 31 13.45 -2.80 -19.91
N ALA A 32 14.45 -1.92 -20.10
CA ALA A 32 14.95 -1.05 -19.04
C ALA A 32 13.88 -0.06 -18.55
N ALA A 33 13.15 0.60 -19.45
CA ALA A 33 12.10 1.53 -19.06
C ALA A 33 10.93 0.80 -18.39
N ALA A 34 10.55 -0.38 -18.88
CA ALA A 34 9.50 -1.18 -18.25
C ALA A 34 9.88 -1.64 -16.83
N ILE A 35 11.15 -2.00 -16.60
CA ILE A 35 11.66 -2.35 -15.27
C ILE A 35 11.68 -1.14 -14.34
N GLU A 36 12.12 0.02 -14.84
CA GLU A 36 12.13 1.27 -14.07
C GLU A 36 10.71 1.65 -13.61
N GLU A 37 9.75 1.67 -14.53
CA GLU A 37 8.34 1.95 -14.20
C GLU A 37 7.77 0.94 -13.21
N ALA A 38 8.07 -0.35 -13.37
CA ALA A 38 7.62 -1.38 -12.43
C ALA A 38 8.22 -1.18 -11.03
N ILE A 39 9.48 -0.79 -10.93
CA ILE A 39 10.13 -0.46 -9.67
C ILE A 39 9.53 0.79 -9.05
N GLU A 40 9.27 1.84 -9.83
CA GLU A 40 8.64 3.07 -9.35
C GLU A 40 7.27 2.79 -8.74
N LEU A 41 6.43 2.00 -9.43
CA LEU A 41 5.13 1.57 -8.93
C LEU A 41 5.27 0.79 -7.62
N TYR A 42 6.18 -0.19 -7.56
CA TYR A 42 6.41 -0.99 -6.36
C TYR A 42 6.88 -0.14 -5.18
N VAL A 43 7.84 0.76 -5.39
CA VAL A 43 8.39 1.62 -4.35
C VAL A 43 7.31 2.55 -3.82
N ARG A 44 6.58 3.24 -4.71
CA ARG A 44 5.50 4.14 -4.31
C ARG A 44 4.45 3.42 -3.48
N ASP A 45 3.99 2.25 -3.94
CA ASP A 45 2.95 1.50 -3.24
C ASP A 45 3.46 0.99 -1.88
N ARG A 46 4.72 0.57 -1.80
CA ARG A 46 5.35 0.13 -0.54
C ARG A 46 5.55 1.28 0.45
N GLU A 47 5.96 2.45 -0.02
CA GLU A 47 6.10 3.65 0.81
C GLU A 47 4.76 4.08 1.40
N HIS A 48 3.70 4.03 0.60
CA HIS A 48 2.35 4.33 1.07
C HIS A 48 1.86 3.33 2.12
N GLU A 49 2.07 2.02 1.90
CA GLU A 49 1.73 0.99 2.89
C GLU A 49 2.47 1.20 4.22
N LEU A 50 3.77 1.47 4.16
CA LEU A 50 4.58 1.73 5.35
C LEU A 50 4.11 2.98 6.09
N ALA A 51 3.78 4.05 5.36
CA ALA A 51 3.23 5.27 5.97
C ALA A 51 1.91 5.02 6.71
N LEU A 52 1.00 4.21 6.15
CA LEU A 52 -0.25 3.83 6.81
C LEU A 52 -0.01 3.00 8.08
N ILE A 53 0.98 2.11 8.06
CA ILE A 53 1.37 1.34 9.25
C ILE A 53 1.94 2.27 10.33
N ASP A 54 2.83 3.19 9.95
CA ASP A 54 3.43 4.14 10.89
C ASP A 54 2.36 5.07 11.50
N GLU A 55 1.39 5.53 10.71
CA GLU A 55 0.25 6.32 11.18
C GLU A 55 -0.63 5.52 12.15
N ALA A 56 -0.94 4.26 11.83
CA ALA A 56 -1.70 3.39 12.72
C ALA A 56 -0.98 3.18 14.06
N ILE A 57 0.33 2.94 14.04
CA ILE A 57 1.14 2.80 15.26
C ILE A 57 1.12 4.11 16.08
N ALA A 58 1.24 5.26 15.42
CA ALA A 58 1.17 6.56 16.09
C ALA A 58 -0.20 6.80 16.76
N SER A 59 -1.31 6.45 16.12
CA SER A 59 -2.65 6.56 16.71
C SER A 59 -2.81 5.72 17.99
N LEU A 60 -2.23 4.51 18.01
CA LEU A 60 -2.24 3.65 19.19
C LEU A 60 -1.46 4.29 20.35
N ALA A 61 -0.33 4.95 20.06
CA ALA A 61 0.47 5.66 21.06
C ALA A 61 -0.23 6.91 21.64
N GLU A 62 -1.26 7.43 20.96
CA GLU A 62 -2.10 8.53 21.45
C GLU A 62 -3.32 8.05 22.27
N GLY A 63 -3.43 6.73 22.54
CA GLY A 63 -4.54 6.14 23.28
C GLY A 63 -5.87 6.14 22.52
N LYS A 64 -5.84 6.34 21.19
CA LYS A 64 -7.02 6.37 20.34
C LYS A 64 -7.18 5.04 19.64
N ALA A 65 -7.89 4.12 20.29
CA ALA A 65 -8.29 2.85 19.67
C ALA A 65 -9.80 2.68 19.67
N HIS A 66 -10.29 2.02 18.61
CA HIS A 66 -11.69 1.63 18.49
C HIS A 66 -11.82 0.12 18.77
N SER A 67 -12.88 -0.26 19.45
CA SER A 67 -13.24 -1.66 19.63
C SER A 67 -13.71 -2.25 18.31
N ALA A 68 -13.43 -3.54 18.12
CA ALA A 68 -13.88 -4.25 16.93
C ALA A 68 -15.41 -4.22 16.82
N GLU A 69 -16.13 -4.30 17.94
CA GLU A 69 -17.59 -4.26 18.00
C GLU A 69 -18.15 -2.93 17.45
N SER A 70 -17.63 -1.79 17.91
CA SER A 70 -18.06 -0.47 17.44
C SER A 70 -17.77 -0.27 15.94
N ILE A 71 -16.62 -0.75 15.46
CA ILE A 71 -16.27 -0.69 14.03
C ILE A 71 -17.17 -1.58 13.18
N PHE A 72 -17.44 -2.83 13.60
CA PHE A 72 -18.32 -3.74 12.87
C PHE A 72 -19.76 -3.25 12.84
N ALA A 73 -20.29 -2.76 13.97
CA ALA A 73 -21.64 -2.18 14.01
C ALA A 73 -21.79 -1.00 13.03
N TRP A 74 -20.77 -0.15 12.95
CA TRP A 74 -20.74 0.94 11.98
C TRP A 74 -20.71 0.44 10.53
N MET A 75 -19.79 -0.49 10.20
CA MET A 75 -19.71 -1.04 8.84
C MET A 75 -20.98 -1.76 8.40
N ASP A 76 -21.62 -2.51 9.30
CA ASP A 76 -22.87 -3.22 9.02
C ASP A 76 -24.05 -2.28 8.76
N SER A 77 -23.98 -1.04 9.26
CA SER A 77 -25.02 -0.03 9.06
C SER A 77 -24.92 0.70 7.71
N TRP A 78 -23.80 0.58 6.99
CA TRP A 78 -23.57 1.31 5.74
C TRP A 78 -24.61 0.98 4.66
N GLY A 79 -25.18 2.03 4.06
CA GLY A 79 -26.19 1.89 3.01
C GLY A 79 -27.57 1.43 3.51
N THR A 80 -27.78 1.39 4.83
CA THR A 80 -29.09 1.19 5.43
C THR A 80 -29.78 2.52 5.74
N ALA A 81 -31.07 2.49 6.07
CA ALA A 81 -31.78 3.69 6.52
C ALA A 81 -31.31 4.19 7.90
N ASP A 82 -30.65 3.32 8.67
CA ASP A 82 -30.17 3.57 10.03
C ASP A 82 -28.63 3.57 10.08
N GLU A 83 -27.98 4.11 9.03
CA GLU A 83 -26.53 4.22 8.96
C GLU A 83 -25.97 5.02 10.15
N LEU A 84 -25.05 4.39 10.89
CA LEU A 84 -24.41 4.95 12.07
C LEU A 84 -23.28 5.91 11.66
N PRO A 85 -22.99 6.95 12.46
CA PRO A 85 -21.78 7.75 12.26
C PRO A 85 -20.52 6.93 12.56
N PRO A 86 -19.35 7.32 12.03
CA PRO A 86 -18.07 6.71 12.40
C PRO A 86 -17.91 6.68 13.93
N PRO A 87 -17.46 5.55 14.51
CA PRO A 87 -17.35 5.44 15.97
C PRO A 87 -16.22 6.30 16.51
N GLU A 88 -16.41 6.85 17.71
CA GLU A 88 -15.33 7.49 18.48
C GLU A 88 -14.40 6.43 19.09
N PRO A 89 -13.16 6.77 19.47
CA PRO A 89 -12.29 5.86 20.20
C PRO A 89 -12.90 5.46 21.55
N ASP A 90 -13.05 4.16 21.79
CA ASP A 90 -13.71 3.56 22.96
C ASP A 90 -12.84 2.52 23.69
N VAL A 91 -11.57 2.37 23.26
CA VAL A 91 -10.58 1.49 23.89
C VAL A 91 -9.40 2.32 24.41
N ASP A 92 -9.15 2.26 25.72
CA ASP A 92 -7.94 2.79 26.34
C ASP A 92 -6.84 1.72 26.31
N LEU A 93 -5.71 2.03 25.67
CA LEU A 93 -4.57 1.13 25.50
C LEU A 93 -3.51 1.26 26.59
N ASP A 94 -3.57 2.29 27.44
CA ASP A 94 -2.57 2.57 28.48
C ASP A 94 -2.87 1.89 29.83
N GLY A 95 -3.98 1.15 29.92
CA GLY A 95 -4.29 0.32 31.10
C GLY A 95 -4.75 1.12 32.32
N ARG A 96 -5.83 1.88 32.16
CA ARG A 96 -6.82 2.13 33.22
C ARG A 96 -8.22 1.75 32.78
#